data_AF-A0A935A204-F1
#
_entry.id   AF-A0A935A204-F1
#
_cell.length_a   1.000
_cell.length_b   1.000
_cell.length_c   1.000
_cell.angle_alpha   90.00
_cell.angle_beta   90.00
_cell.angle_gamma   90.00
#
_symmetry.space_group_name_H-M   'P 1'
#
loop_
_entity.id
_entity.type
_entity.pdbx_description
1 polymer ?
#
loop_
_entity_poly.entity_id
_entity_poly.type
_entity_poly.pdbx_seq_one_letter_code
_entity_poly.pdbx_strand_id
1 'polypeptide(L)'
;MQPGAKPGQTYQYQITTRMTDASIATTPERALTGSENGTSVIVANDFDWGDDVFPPIPRERQIIYELHVGTFARPDASTAATFYDAIEKLDYLEELGVNMIELMPVTCMVSSHGWGYAPNHIYAVESSYGGRHGLMSFVRACHDRGIGVILDVVFNHLDGNGVTMAIRRLE
;
A
#
# COMPACT_ATOMS: atom_id res chain seq x y z
N MET A 1 -19.75 -9.81 -11.91
CA MET A 1 -19.53 -8.40 -12.29
C MET A 1 -20.62 -7.99 -13.27
N GLN A 2 -21.17 -6.78 -13.15
CA GLN A 2 -22.10 -6.27 -14.16
C GLN A 2 -21.36 -6.12 -15.51
N PRO A 3 -22.00 -6.47 -16.65
CA PRO A 3 -21.43 -6.20 -17.96
C PRO A 3 -21.10 -4.71 -18.12
N GLY A 4 -19.89 -4.39 -18.55
CA GLY A 4 -19.47 -2.99 -18.80
C GLY A 4 -18.80 -2.28 -17.62
N ALA A 5 -18.45 -2.98 -16.54
CA ALA A 5 -17.61 -2.43 -15.48
C ALA A 5 -16.20 -2.05 -16.02
N LYS A 6 -15.69 -0.87 -15.63
CA LYS A 6 -14.43 -0.29 -16.14
C LYS A 6 -13.53 0.21 -15.01
N PRO A 7 -12.20 0.24 -15.22
CA PRO A 7 -11.28 0.91 -14.32
C PRO A 7 -11.71 2.33 -13.97
N GLY A 8 -11.49 2.74 -12.72
CA GLY A 8 -11.88 4.04 -12.17
C GLY A 8 -13.30 4.09 -11.58
N GLN A 9 -14.16 3.12 -11.88
CA GLN A 9 -15.49 3.05 -11.26
C GLN A 9 -15.39 2.59 -9.80
N THR A 10 -16.20 3.20 -8.93
CA THR A 10 -16.32 2.79 -7.54
C THR A 10 -17.32 1.63 -7.38
N TYR A 11 -17.11 0.76 -6.39
CA TYR A 11 -18.03 -0.33 -6.09
C TYR A 11 -18.00 -0.72 -4.61
N GLN A 12 -19.05 -1.40 -4.17
CA GLN A 12 -19.15 -2.08 -2.88
C GLN A 12 -19.90 -3.40 -3.07
N TYR A 13 -19.67 -4.36 -2.18
CA TYR A 13 -20.48 -5.57 -2.10
C TYR A 13 -21.51 -5.43 -0.99
N GLN A 14 -22.77 -5.59 -1.34
CA GLN A 14 -23.84 -5.75 -0.36
C GLN A 14 -23.97 -7.23 0.00
N ILE A 15 -23.66 -7.59 1.24
CA ILE A 15 -23.69 -8.97 1.74
C ILE A 15 -24.86 -9.15 2.70
N THR A 16 -25.75 -10.07 2.39
CA THR A 16 -26.81 -10.54 3.30
C THR A 16 -26.36 -11.84 3.96
N THR A 17 -26.36 -11.89 5.29
CA THR A 17 -26.01 -13.10 6.04
C THR A 17 -27.27 -13.82 6.52
N ARG A 18 -27.18 -15.11 6.85
CA ARG A 18 -28.32 -15.86 7.41
C ARG A 18 -28.63 -15.52 8.87
N MET A 19 -27.72 -14.84 9.57
CA MET A 19 -27.82 -14.56 11.01
C MET A 19 -28.44 -13.20 11.32
N THR A 20 -28.38 -12.27 10.38
CA THR A 20 -28.96 -10.94 10.52
C THR A 20 -29.62 -10.59 9.20
N ASP A 21 -30.85 -10.06 9.22
CA ASP A 21 -31.47 -9.40 8.05
C ASP A 21 -30.72 -8.09 7.66
N ALA A 22 -29.50 -7.89 8.17
CA ALA A 22 -28.65 -6.75 7.90
C ALA A 22 -27.80 -7.02 6.66
N SER A 23 -27.79 -6.05 5.74
CA SER A 23 -26.84 -6.03 4.64
C SER A 23 -25.58 -5.27 5.05
N ILE A 24 -24.41 -5.92 5.01
CA ILE A 24 -23.12 -5.26 5.25
C ILE A 24 -22.54 -4.85 3.89
N ALA A 25 -22.19 -3.57 3.74
CA ALA A 25 -21.36 -3.12 2.64
C ALA A 25 -19.89 -3.47 2.96
N THR A 26 -19.26 -4.33 2.16
CA THR A 26 -17.83 -4.64 2.27
C THR A 26 -17.13 -4.39 0.94
N THR A 27 -15.83 -4.25 1.05
CA THR A 27 -14.91 -3.86 0.04
C THR A 27 -13.73 -4.84 0.19
N PRO A 28 -13.42 -5.67 -0.81
CA PRO A 28 -12.13 -6.33 -0.95
C PRO A 28 -11.35 -5.56 -2.01
N GLU A 29 -10.28 -4.88 -1.59
CA GLU A 29 -9.82 -3.67 -2.30
C GLU A 29 -8.38 -3.77 -2.74
N ARG A 30 -8.17 -3.53 -4.02
CA ARG A 30 -6.84 -3.24 -4.57
C ARG A 30 -6.56 -1.73 -4.58
N ALA A 31 -7.58 -0.90 -4.39
CA ALA A 31 -7.51 0.55 -4.26
C ALA A 31 -8.80 1.12 -3.64
N LEU A 32 -8.66 2.25 -2.96
CA LEU A 32 -9.73 3.00 -2.31
C LEU A 32 -9.72 4.46 -2.81
N THR A 33 -10.88 5.12 -2.79
CA THR A 33 -10.95 6.58 -3.01
C THR A 33 -10.34 7.41 -1.87
N GLY A 34 -10.05 6.78 -0.74
CA GLY A 34 -9.40 7.38 0.43
C GLY A 34 -9.27 6.35 1.56
N SER A 35 -8.36 6.56 2.50
CA SER A 35 -8.02 5.52 3.48
C SER A 35 -8.99 5.43 4.67
N GLU A 36 -9.66 6.53 5.03
CA GLU A 36 -10.57 6.56 6.21
C GLU A 36 -12.01 6.15 5.87
N ASN A 37 -12.54 6.62 4.74
CA ASN A 37 -13.95 6.43 4.34
C ASN A 37 -14.07 6.13 2.83
N GLY A 38 -13.04 5.52 2.25
CA GLY A 38 -12.99 5.27 0.82
C GLY A 38 -13.92 4.16 0.36
N THR A 39 -14.33 4.23 -0.91
CA THR A 39 -15.01 3.14 -1.61
C THR A 39 -14.00 2.40 -2.48
N SER A 40 -14.18 1.08 -2.68
CA SER A 40 -13.32 0.33 -3.61
C SER A 40 -13.38 0.92 -5.01
N VAL A 41 -12.24 0.91 -5.69
CA VAL A 41 -12.12 1.34 -7.09
C VAL A 41 -11.70 0.15 -7.95
N ILE A 42 -12.35 -0.02 -9.10
CA ILE A 42 -11.90 -0.98 -10.11
C ILE A 42 -10.56 -0.48 -10.66
N VAL A 43 -9.52 -1.31 -10.57
CA VAL A 43 -8.17 -0.94 -11.03
C VAL A 43 -7.79 -1.69 -12.30
N ALA A 44 -7.09 -1.01 -13.21
CA ALA A 44 -6.39 -1.64 -14.31
C ALA A 44 -5.00 -2.12 -13.86
N ASN A 45 -4.46 -3.14 -14.53
CA ASN A 45 -3.08 -3.60 -14.36
C ASN A 45 -2.25 -3.20 -15.58
N ASP A 46 -2.19 -1.90 -15.85
CA ASP A 46 -1.59 -1.27 -17.02
C ASP A 46 -0.42 -0.33 -16.65
N PHE A 47 0.13 -0.48 -15.43
CA PHE A 47 1.35 0.24 -15.06
C PHE A 47 2.51 -0.23 -15.94
N ASP A 48 3.21 0.72 -16.56
CA ASP A 48 4.36 0.46 -17.39
C ASP A 48 5.60 0.23 -16.52
N TRP A 49 5.96 -1.04 -16.34
CA TRP A 49 7.18 -1.44 -15.66
C TRP A 49 8.43 -1.26 -16.54
N GLY A 50 8.28 -1.02 -17.85
CA GLY A 50 9.39 -1.09 -18.80
C GLY A 50 10.07 -2.47 -18.78
N ASP A 51 11.40 -2.47 -18.79
CA ASP A 51 12.23 -3.68 -18.73
C ASP A 51 12.68 -4.02 -17.30
N ASP A 52 11.88 -3.65 -16.28
CA ASP A 52 12.23 -3.85 -14.87
C ASP A 52 12.48 -5.33 -14.55
N VAL A 53 13.73 -5.64 -14.22
CA VAL A 53 14.19 -6.94 -13.76
C VAL A 53 15.18 -6.71 -12.62
N PHE A 54 14.73 -6.86 -11.39
CA PHE A 54 15.58 -6.71 -10.21
C PHE A 54 16.17 -8.06 -9.76
N PRO A 55 17.50 -8.26 -9.82
CA PRO A 55 18.14 -9.47 -9.31
C PRO A 55 18.17 -9.44 -7.76
N PRO A 56 17.86 -10.55 -7.07
CA PRO A 56 17.90 -10.59 -5.61
C PRO A 56 19.32 -10.33 -5.08
N ILE A 57 19.44 -9.46 -4.08
CA ILE A 57 20.70 -9.22 -3.37
C ILE A 57 20.87 -10.30 -2.28
N PRO A 58 22.00 -11.04 -2.23
CA PRO A 58 22.27 -12.00 -1.18
C PRO A 58 22.23 -11.36 0.21
N ARG A 59 21.66 -12.04 1.20
CA ARG A 59 21.39 -11.50 2.53
C ARG A 59 22.63 -10.89 3.20
N GLU A 60 23.78 -11.55 3.05
CA GLU A 60 25.08 -11.12 3.60
C GLU A 60 25.64 -9.83 2.96
N ARG A 61 25.03 -9.36 1.87
CA ARG A 61 25.38 -8.11 1.18
C ARG A 61 24.32 -7.02 1.34
N GLN A 62 23.22 -7.29 2.05
CA GLN A 62 22.14 -6.33 2.22
C GLN A 62 22.54 -5.25 3.22
N ILE A 63 22.48 -3.99 2.78
CA ILE A 63 22.60 -2.79 3.59
C ILE A 63 21.22 -2.14 3.55
N ILE A 64 20.44 -2.38 4.59
CA ILE A 64 19.02 -2.06 4.66
C ILE A 64 18.82 -0.71 5.35
N TYR A 65 18.02 0.17 4.73
CA TYR A 65 17.52 1.39 5.35
C TYR A 65 16.01 1.26 5.58
N GLU A 66 15.59 1.26 6.85
CA GLU A 66 14.18 1.26 7.23
C GLU A 66 13.59 2.67 7.11
N LEU A 67 12.44 2.80 6.44
CA LEU A 67 11.87 4.08 6.01
C LEU A 67 10.37 4.14 6.29
N HIS A 68 9.95 5.20 7.00
CA HIS A 68 8.55 5.61 7.07
C HIS A 68 8.25 6.67 6.00
N VAL A 69 7.40 6.32 5.02
CA VAL A 69 7.13 7.16 3.84
C VAL A 69 6.63 8.54 4.25
N GLY A 70 5.68 8.60 5.17
CA GLY A 70 5.06 9.86 5.58
C GLY A 70 5.99 10.85 6.29
N THR A 71 7.18 10.44 6.74
CA THR A 71 8.08 11.29 7.53
C THR A 71 9.48 11.47 6.96
N PHE A 72 9.91 10.60 6.04
CA PHE A 72 11.28 10.61 5.53
C PHE A 72 11.66 11.88 4.77
N ALA A 73 10.82 12.31 3.83
CA ALA A 73 11.13 13.41 2.91
C ALA A 73 10.05 14.49 2.93
N ARG A 74 9.56 14.85 4.13
CA ARG A 74 8.41 15.76 4.26
C ARG A 74 8.67 17.12 3.61
N PRO A 75 7.72 17.66 2.85
CA PRO A 75 7.85 19.03 2.32
C PRO A 75 7.69 20.08 3.43
N ASP A 76 6.88 19.80 4.45
CA ASP A 76 6.66 20.67 5.60
C ASP A 76 6.16 19.90 6.85
N ALA A 77 6.01 20.61 7.98
CA ALA A 77 5.63 20.03 9.28
C ALA A 77 4.15 19.60 9.41
N SER A 78 3.28 19.97 8.46
CA SER A 78 1.86 19.62 8.40
C SER A 78 1.50 18.58 7.34
N THR A 79 2.35 18.40 6.33
CA THR A 79 2.12 17.51 5.20
C THR A 79 2.93 16.23 5.34
N ALA A 80 2.31 15.07 5.15
CA ALA A 80 3.03 13.79 5.07
C ALA A 80 3.79 13.72 3.74
N ALA A 81 4.98 13.12 3.74
CA ALA A 81 5.66 12.82 2.49
C ALA A 81 5.00 11.66 1.75
N THR A 82 5.25 11.59 0.45
CA THR A 82 4.76 10.57 -0.46
C THR A 82 5.90 9.70 -0.98
N PHE A 83 5.55 8.62 -1.68
CA PHE A 83 6.51 7.84 -2.46
C PHE A 83 7.29 8.69 -3.48
N TYR A 84 6.66 9.73 -4.05
CA TYR A 84 7.34 10.64 -4.98
C TYR A 84 8.39 11.48 -4.26
N ASP A 85 8.10 11.98 -3.06
CA ASP A 85 9.09 12.71 -2.26
C ASP A 85 10.26 11.82 -1.85
N ALA A 86 10.00 10.54 -1.58
CA ALA A 86 11.05 9.55 -1.30
C ALA A 86 11.91 9.24 -2.54
N ILE A 87 11.33 9.23 -3.75
CA ILE A 87 12.09 9.08 -5.02
C ILE A 87 13.15 10.18 -5.15
N GLU A 88 12.81 11.42 -4.81
CA GLU A 88 13.74 12.57 -4.86
C GLU A 88 14.92 12.46 -3.88
N LYS A 89 14.91 11.46 -3.00
CA LYS A 89 15.98 11.18 -2.02
C LYS A 89 16.73 9.89 -2.30
N LEU A 90 16.47 9.20 -3.42
CA LEU A 90 17.19 7.97 -3.75
C LEU A 90 18.68 8.21 -3.97
N ASP A 91 19.09 9.34 -4.55
CA ASP A 91 20.49 9.68 -4.73
C ASP A 91 21.23 9.77 -3.37
N TYR A 92 20.56 10.32 -2.34
CA TYR A 92 21.10 10.36 -0.98
C TYR A 92 21.26 8.95 -0.38
N LEU A 93 20.30 8.05 -0.62
CA LEU A 93 20.37 6.67 -0.11
C LEU A 93 21.45 5.86 -0.84
N GLU A 94 21.61 6.08 -2.14
CA GLU A 94 22.69 5.48 -2.93
C GLU A 94 24.06 5.97 -2.44
N GLU A 95 24.25 7.28 -2.23
CA GLU A 95 25.47 7.86 -1.68
C GLU A 95 25.81 7.32 -0.28
N LEU A 96 24.78 7.04 0.53
CA LEU A 96 24.93 6.41 1.85
C LEU A 96 25.42 4.95 1.75
N GLY A 97 25.31 4.32 0.58
CA GLY A 97 25.67 2.92 0.33
C GLY A 97 24.53 1.93 0.61
N VAL A 98 23.29 2.42 0.70
CA VAL A 98 22.10 1.58 0.88
C VAL A 98 21.81 0.84 -0.43
N ASN A 99 21.53 -0.46 -0.33
CA ASN A 99 21.13 -1.27 -1.49
C ASN A 99 19.79 -1.99 -1.30
N MET A 100 19.17 -1.84 -0.13
CA MET A 100 17.83 -2.32 0.16
C MET A 100 17.09 -1.25 0.98
N ILE A 101 15.85 -0.95 0.64
CA ILE A 101 14.97 -0.10 1.44
C ILE A 101 13.86 -0.97 2.02
N GLU A 102 13.70 -0.93 3.34
CA GLU A 102 12.56 -1.55 4.02
C GLU A 102 11.53 -0.48 4.32
N LEU A 103 10.37 -0.59 3.66
CA LEU A 103 9.25 0.29 3.92
C LEU A 103 8.49 -0.22 5.14
N MET A 104 8.34 0.64 6.15
CA MET A 104 7.34 0.47 7.20
C MET A 104 5.94 0.33 6.56
N PRO A 105 4.95 -0.25 7.25
CA PRO A 105 3.70 -0.66 6.61
C PRO A 105 3.01 0.44 5.80
N VAL A 106 2.78 0.15 4.52
CA VAL A 106 2.19 1.11 3.55
C VAL A 106 0.74 0.81 3.21
N THR A 107 0.13 -0.18 3.89
CA THR A 107 -1.27 -0.54 3.69
C THR A 107 -2.21 0.52 4.25
N CYS A 108 -3.38 0.67 3.62
CA CYS A 108 -4.39 1.64 4.03
C CYS A 108 -4.85 1.44 5.49
N MET A 109 -4.92 2.57 6.20
CA MET A 109 -5.32 2.66 7.60
C MET A 109 -6.37 3.77 7.78
N VAL A 110 -7.31 3.56 8.69
CA VAL A 110 -8.35 4.57 9.02
C VAL A 110 -7.78 5.71 9.88
N SER A 111 -6.64 5.50 10.53
CA SER A 111 -5.93 6.57 11.23
C SER A 111 -4.43 6.46 11.01
N SER A 112 -3.76 7.60 10.82
CA SER A 112 -2.30 7.70 10.70
C SER A 112 -1.56 7.50 12.03
N HIS A 113 -2.29 7.30 13.14
CA HIS A 113 -1.74 7.11 14.47
C HIS A 113 -1.31 5.64 14.66
N GLY A 114 -0.06 5.33 14.32
CA GLY A 114 0.49 3.98 14.52
C GLY A 114 1.55 3.53 13.51
N TRP A 115 2.08 4.45 12.69
CA TRP A 115 3.13 4.16 11.69
C TRP A 115 2.77 3.03 10.70
N GLY A 116 1.47 2.82 10.47
CA GLY A 116 0.95 1.79 9.57
C GLY A 116 0.68 0.43 10.19
N TYR A 117 1.00 0.21 11.47
CA TYR A 117 0.82 -1.10 12.11
C TYR A 117 -0.62 -1.46 12.48
N ALA A 118 -1.60 -0.61 12.22
CA ALA A 118 -3.02 -0.87 12.47
C ALA A 118 -3.81 -0.86 11.14
N PRO A 119 -3.61 -1.84 10.25
CA PRO A 119 -4.22 -1.82 8.93
C PRO A 119 -5.71 -2.14 8.99
N ASN A 120 -6.50 -1.46 8.17
CA ASN A 120 -7.92 -1.77 7.94
C ASN A 120 -8.10 -2.49 6.59
N HIS A 121 -7.23 -2.18 5.62
CA HIS A 121 -7.32 -2.64 4.23
C HIS A 121 -5.96 -3.14 3.72
N ILE A 122 -5.66 -4.42 3.96
CA ILE A 122 -4.32 -5.03 3.73
C ILE A 122 -3.93 -5.16 2.25
N TYR A 123 -4.85 -4.95 1.31
CA TYR A 123 -4.61 -5.05 -0.13
C TYR A 123 -4.58 -3.69 -0.85
N ALA A 124 -4.87 -2.60 -0.13
CA ALA A 124 -4.81 -1.24 -0.65
C ALA A 124 -3.61 -0.49 -0.06
N VAL A 125 -2.94 0.31 -0.89
CA VAL A 125 -1.83 1.17 -0.47
C VAL A 125 -2.37 2.51 0.01
N GLU A 126 -1.83 3.00 1.11
CA GLU A 126 -2.19 4.26 1.76
C GLU A 126 -2.21 5.43 0.78
N SER A 127 -3.39 6.02 0.61
CA SER A 127 -3.63 7.09 -0.37
C SER A 127 -2.83 8.35 -0.06
N SER A 128 -2.63 8.67 1.23
CA SER A 128 -1.83 9.83 1.66
C SER A 128 -0.34 9.70 1.32
N TYR A 129 0.16 8.49 1.04
CA TYR A 129 1.53 8.27 0.57
C TYR A 129 1.65 8.36 -0.96
N GLY A 130 0.58 8.68 -1.69
CA GLY A 130 0.52 8.63 -3.16
C GLY A 130 -0.08 7.33 -3.71
N GLY A 131 -0.54 6.45 -2.83
CA GLY A 131 -1.29 5.24 -3.18
C GLY A 131 -0.52 4.24 -4.04
N ARG A 132 -1.27 3.36 -4.70
CA ARG A 132 -0.73 2.25 -5.51
C ARG A 132 0.28 2.69 -6.56
N HIS A 133 -0.03 3.75 -7.32
CA HIS A 133 0.87 4.23 -8.38
C HIS A 133 2.14 4.86 -7.83
N GLY A 134 2.06 5.53 -6.66
CA GLY A 134 3.24 6.00 -5.94
C GLY A 134 4.17 4.85 -5.56
N LEU A 135 3.62 3.79 -4.95
CA LEU A 135 4.43 2.62 -4.57
C LEU A 135 5.07 1.94 -5.81
N MET A 136 4.31 1.77 -6.89
CA MET A 136 4.84 1.19 -8.14
C MET A 136 5.97 2.04 -8.73
N SER A 137 5.79 3.36 -8.76
CA SER A 137 6.81 4.31 -9.23
C SER A 137 8.06 4.26 -8.36
N PHE A 138 7.89 4.15 -7.04
CA PHE A 138 9.00 4.05 -6.09
C PHE A 138 9.79 2.76 -6.27
N VAL A 139 9.11 1.62 -6.38
CA VAL A 139 9.75 0.31 -6.61
C VAL A 139 10.55 0.35 -7.92
N ARG A 140 9.94 0.83 -9.01
CA ARG A 140 10.63 0.97 -10.29
C ARG A 140 11.86 1.88 -10.19
N ALA A 141 11.72 3.05 -9.57
CA ALA A 141 12.83 4.00 -9.40
C ALA A 141 13.97 3.46 -8.51
N CYS A 142 13.66 2.61 -7.52
CA CYS A 142 14.65 1.88 -6.73
C CYS A 142 15.37 0.84 -7.59
N HIS A 143 14.62 0.02 -8.34
CA HIS A 143 15.19 -1.02 -9.19
C HIS A 143 16.08 -0.45 -10.30
N ASP A 144 15.71 0.69 -10.88
CA ASP A 144 16.54 1.43 -11.87
C ASP A 144 17.92 1.81 -11.30
N ARG A 145 18.04 1.93 -9.96
CA ARG A 145 19.28 2.22 -9.23
C ARG A 145 19.93 0.99 -8.61
N GLY A 146 19.41 -0.21 -8.86
CA GLY A 146 19.90 -1.44 -8.22
C GLY A 146 19.61 -1.51 -6.71
N ILE A 147 18.61 -0.77 -6.23
CA ILE A 147 18.13 -0.79 -4.85
C ILE A 147 16.90 -1.70 -4.76
N GLY A 148 16.93 -2.70 -3.88
CA GLY A 148 15.77 -3.58 -3.65
C GLY A 148 14.78 -2.98 -2.65
N VAL A 149 13.53 -3.40 -2.70
CA VAL A 149 12.47 -2.94 -1.78
C VAL A 149 11.90 -4.10 -0.98
N ILE A 150 11.85 -3.94 0.34
CA ILE A 150 11.19 -4.85 1.29
C ILE A 150 9.93 -4.15 1.80
N LEU A 151 8.83 -4.88 1.91
CA LEU A 151 7.60 -4.39 2.52
C LEU A 151 7.41 -5.05 3.88
N ASP A 152 7.27 -4.23 4.92
CA ASP A 152 6.74 -4.71 6.18
C ASP A 152 5.22 -4.97 6.03
N VAL A 153 4.81 -6.18 6.39
CA VAL A 153 3.43 -6.67 6.18
C VAL A 153 2.80 -7.09 7.51
N VAL A 154 1.60 -6.58 7.74
CA VAL A 154 0.89 -6.78 9.00
C VAL A 154 -0.30 -7.72 8.76
N PHE A 155 -0.05 -9.03 8.89
CA PHE A 155 -1.07 -10.08 8.73
C PHE A 155 -1.53 -10.68 10.07
N ASN A 156 -0.92 -10.29 11.17
CA ASN A 156 -1.21 -10.83 12.49
C ASN A 156 -2.47 -10.23 13.13
N HIS A 157 -2.96 -9.07 12.66
CA HIS A 157 -4.17 -8.42 13.15
C HIS A 157 -4.69 -7.38 12.15
N LEU A 158 -5.91 -6.88 12.40
CA LEU A 158 -6.55 -5.79 11.68
C LEU A 158 -7.16 -4.81 12.68
N ASP A 159 -7.19 -3.53 12.35
CA ASP A 159 -7.98 -2.56 13.11
C ASP A 159 -9.48 -2.78 12.84
N GLY A 160 -10.26 -2.87 13.92
CA GLY A 160 -11.64 -3.37 13.93
C GLY A 160 -12.65 -2.53 13.16
N ASN A 161 -12.25 -1.38 12.63
CA ASN A 161 -13.08 -0.50 11.80
C ASN A 161 -13.03 -0.85 10.31
N GLY A 162 -12.14 -1.77 9.89
CA GLY A 162 -12.00 -2.21 8.50
C GLY A 162 -12.87 -3.43 8.22
N VAL A 163 -13.77 -3.33 7.24
CA VAL A 163 -14.61 -4.46 6.80
C VAL A 163 -13.81 -5.43 5.92
N THR A 164 -12.64 -5.89 6.37
CA THR A 164 -11.95 -6.99 5.71
C THR A 164 -12.55 -8.30 6.23
N MET A 165 -13.33 -8.96 5.39
CA MET A 165 -13.95 -10.25 5.70
C MET A 165 -12.89 -11.30 6.03
N ALA A 166 -12.71 -11.60 7.32
CA ALA A 166 -12.27 -12.92 7.73
C ALA A 166 -13.45 -13.88 7.50
N ILE A 167 -13.41 -14.69 6.44
CA ILE A 167 -14.30 -15.83 6.30
C ILE A 167 -13.98 -16.79 7.45
N ARG A 168 -14.72 -16.67 8.55
CA ARG A 168 -14.69 -17.69 9.60
C ARG A 168 -15.41 -18.92 9.06
N ARG A 169 -14.66 -20.01 8.85
CA ARG A 169 -15.27 -21.33 8.65
C ARG A 169 -16.06 -21.63 9.93
N LEU A 170 -17.39 -21.64 9.82
CA LEU A 170 -18.22 -22.26 10.84
C LEU A 170 -18.23 -23.75 10.50
N GLU A 171 -17.72 -24.56 11.42
CA GLU A 171 -17.97 -26.00 11.43
C GLU A 171 -19.47 -26.27 11.61
#